data_AF-A0A950W961-F1
#
_entry.id   AF-A0A950W961-F1
#
_cell.length_a   1.000
_cell.length_b   1.000
_cell.length_c   1.000
_cell.angle_alpha   90.00
_cell.angle_beta   90.00
_cell.angle_gamma   90.00
#
_symmetry.space_group_name_H-M   'P 1'
#
loop_
_entity.id
_entity.type
_entity.pdbx_description
1 polymer ?
#
loop_
_entity_poly.entity_id
_entity_poly.type
_entity_poly.pdbx_seq_one_letter_code
_entity_poly.pdbx_strand_id
1 'polypeptide(L)'
;MQIEGDQSVCPACGAGELEIFPVLHHMMCAYIGPEYDFASTDAGYACPKCRRAIVSDDPACEIVGTSARCTRCRREMVVSPSASVA
;
A
#
# COMPACT_ATOMS: atom_id res chain seq x y z
N MET A 1 -3.99 -5.84 -10.99
CA MET A 1 -3.02 -6.94 -11.23
C MET A 1 -2.64 -7.49 -9.87
N GLN A 2 -2.48 -8.80 -9.72
CA GLN A 2 -2.20 -9.44 -8.43
C GLN A 2 -0.90 -10.23 -8.51
N ILE A 3 -0.09 -10.20 -7.45
CA ILE A 3 1.14 -10.96 -7.29
C ILE A 3 1.16 -11.68 -5.93
N GLU A 4 1.95 -12.74 -5.79
CA GLU A 4 2.18 -13.40 -4.50
C GLU A 4 3.30 -12.67 -3.72
N GLY A 5 3.29 -12.78 -2.38
CA GLY A 5 4.23 -12.08 -1.52
C GLY A 5 5.71 -12.41 -1.74
N ASP A 6 6.02 -13.57 -2.31
CA ASP A 6 7.37 -14.03 -2.67
C ASP A 6 7.79 -13.66 -4.11
N GLN A 7 6.90 -13.04 -4.90
CA GLN A 7 7.24 -12.61 -6.25
C GLN A 7 8.07 -11.31 -6.22
N SER A 8 9.20 -11.35 -6.92
CA SER A 8 10.13 -10.21 -7.05
C SER A 8 10.18 -9.61 -8.46
N VAL A 9 9.52 -10.24 -9.45
CA VAL A 9 9.55 -9.82 -10.85
C VAL A 9 8.20 -9.20 -11.24
N CYS A 10 8.26 -8.03 -11.87
CA CYS A 10 7.07 -7.37 -12.40
C CYS A 10 6.48 -8.18 -13.57
N PRO A 11 5.25 -8.72 -13.45
CA PRO A 11 4.62 -9.49 -14.52
C PRO A 11 4.26 -8.64 -15.75
N ALA A 12 4.30 -7.30 -15.64
CA ALA A 12 4.03 -6.41 -16.77
C ALA A 12 5.25 -6.11 -17.64
N CYS A 13 6.47 -6.12 -17.09
CA CYS A 13 7.67 -5.69 -17.83
C CYS A 13 8.93 -6.56 -17.60
N GLY A 14 8.84 -7.57 -16.73
CA GLY A 14 9.94 -8.49 -16.43
C GLY A 14 11.08 -7.90 -15.58
N ALA A 15 10.95 -6.68 -15.05
CA ALA A 15 11.97 -6.10 -14.16
C ALA A 15 11.90 -6.73 -12.75
N GLY A 16 13.06 -6.97 -12.13
CA GLY A 16 13.20 -7.57 -10.79
C GLY A 16 13.14 -6.59 -9.62
N GLU A 17 12.62 -5.38 -9.84
CA GLU A 17 12.59 -4.31 -8.84
C GLU A 17 11.14 -3.89 -8.56
N LEU A 18 10.62 -4.39 -7.44
CA LEU A 18 9.31 -4.05 -6.90
C LEU A 18 9.49 -3.35 -5.55
N GLU A 19 8.89 -2.17 -5.41
CA GLU A 19 8.73 -1.50 -4.12
C GLU A 19 7.44 -2.00 -3.47
N ILE A 20 7.49 -2.33 -2.18
CA ILE A 20 6.35 -2.85 -1.41
C ILE A 20 5.83 -1.75 -0.47
N PHE A 21 4.52 -1.57 -0.42
CA PHE A 21 3.88 -0.55 0.40
C PHE A 21 2.67 -1.12 1.16
N PRO A 22 2.46 -0.74 2.43
CA PRO A 22 1.23 -1.09 3.13
C PRO A 22 0.03 -0.40 2.46
N VAL A 23 -1.12 -1.06 2.51
CA VAL A 23 -2.40 -0.50 2.09
C VAL A 23 -3.13 -0.08 3.36
N LEU A 24 -3.40 1.22 3.46
CA LEU A 24 -4.06 1.82 4.60
C LEU A 24 -5.56 1.98 4.33
N HIS A 25 -6.36 1.74 5.35
CA HIS A 25 -7.78 2.04 5.39
C HIS A 25 -8.05 3.12 6.43
N HIS A 26 -8.47 4.29 5.98
CA HIS A 26 -8.94 5.35 6.86
C HIS A 26 -10.44 5.19 7.12
N MET A 27 -10.78 4.57 8.26
CA MET A 27 -12.12 4.17 8.67
C MET A 27 -13.14 5.32 8.64
N MET A 28 -12.73 6.52 9.07
CA MET A 28 -13.61 7.69 9.17
C MET A 28 -14.19 8.14 7.83
N CYS A 29 -13.51 7.86 6.72
CA CYS A 29 -14.01 8.22 5.39
C CYS A 29 -14.03 7.05 4.40
N ALA A 30 -13.68 5.84 4.84
CA ALA A 30 -13.57 4.63 4.03
C ALA A 30 -12.66 4.78 2.79
N TYR A 31 -11.60 5.60 2.88
CA TYR A 31 -10.58 5.62 1.82
C TYR A 31 -9.61 4.45 2.05
N ILE A 32 -9.40 3.66 1.00
CA ILE A 32 -8.45 2.53 1.01
C ILE A 32 -7.45 2.79 -0.10
N GLY A 33 -6.16 2.83 0.23
CA GLY A 33 -5.10 3.08 -0.73
C GLY A 33 -3.71 2.76 -0.18
N PRO A 34 -2.71 2.65 -1.04
CA PRO A 34 -1.32 2.50 -0.61
C PRO A 34 -0.86 3.69 0.22
N GLU A 35 0.07 3.47 1.15
CA GLU A 35 0.61 4.52 2.04
C GLU A 35 1.10 5.76 1.27
N TYR A 36 1.68 5.61 0.08
CA TYR A 36 2.16 6.75 -0.73
C TYR A 36 1.05 7.67 -1.26
N ASP A 37 -0.23 7.28 -1.18
CA ASP A 37 -1.35 8.19 -1.47
C ASP A 37 -1.60 9.17 -0.32
N PHE A 38 -1.12 8.86 0.88
CA PHE A 38 -1.32 9.67 2.08
C PHE A 38 -0.14 10.64 2.22
N ALA A 39 -0.42 11.93 2.18
CA ALA A 39 0.63 12.94 2.26
C ALA A 39 1.29 12.91 3.64
N SER A 40 2.62 12.81 3.69
CA SER A 40 3.37 12.89 4.94
C SER A 40 3.20 14.27 5.58
N THR A 41 3.06 14.29 6.91
CA THR A 41 2.98 15.49 7.73
C THR A 41 3.90 15.33 8.95
N ASP A 42 4.24 16.42 9.65
CA ASP A 42 5.08 16.35 10.86
C ASP A 42 4.53 15.40 11.95
N ALA A 43 3.22 15.16 11.97
CA ALA A 43 2.53 14.34 12.95
C ALA A 43 2.16 12.92 12.47
N GLY A 44 2.44 12.58 11.20
CA GLY A 44 2.02 11.32 10.59
C GLY A 44 1.63 11.51 9.12
N TYR A 45 0.37 11.26 8.77
CA TYR A 45 -0.13 11.29 7.39
C TYR A 45 -1.37 12.16 7.23
N ALA A 46 -1.75 12.50 6.00
CA ALA A 46 -3.02 13.14 5.68
C ALA A 46 -3.80 12.34 4.64
N CYS A 47 -5.06 12.03 4.95
CA CYS A 47 -5.93 11.27 4.06
C CYS A 47 -6.22 12.06 2.77
N PRO A 48 -6.01 11.51 1.56
CA PRO A 48 -6.24 12.24 0.31
C PRO A 48 -7.72 12.56 0.07
N LYS A 49 -8.64 11.76 0.61
CA LYS A 49 -10.09 11.93 0.44
C LYS A 49 -10.69 13.02 1.31
N CYS A 50 -10.34 13.06 2.60
CA CYS A 50 -10.98 13.97 3.57
C CYS A 50 -10.04 15.01 4.18
N ARG A 51 -8.73 14.93 3.85
CA ARG A 51 -7.65 15.82 4.32
C ARG A 51 -7.46 15.90 5.83
N ARG A 52 -8.08 15.01 6.60
CA ARG A 52 -7.79 14.87 8.03
C ARG A 52 -6.38 14.32 8.21
N ALA A 53 -5.70 14.87 9.21
CA ALA A 53 -4.46 14.31 9.72
C ALA A 53 -4.76 12.98 10.41
N ILE A 54 -3.90 12.00 10.14
CA ILE A 54 -3.85 10.68 10.74
C ILE A 54 -2.54 10.69 11.52
N VAL A 55 -2.63 10.72 12.84
CA VAL A 55 -1.44 10.68 13.70
C VAL A 55 -0.85 9.26 13.71
N SER A 56 0.42 9.12 14.11
CA SER A 56 0.99 7.80 14.38
C SER A 56 0.11 7.04 15.40
N ASP A 57 -0.22 5.78 15.10
CA ASP A 57 -1.10 4.90 15.91
C ASP A 57 -2.57 5.38 15.99
N ASP A 58 -3.04 6.20 15.04
CA ASP A 58 -4.45 6.60 15.01
C ASP A 58 -5.38 5.38 14.84
N PRO A 59 -6.27 5.08 15.80
CA PRO A 59 -7.14 3.91 15.73
C PRO A 59 -8.19 3.99 14.60
N ALA A 60 -8.34 5.15 13.96
CA ALA A 60 -9.15 5.32 12.75
C ALA A 60 -8.41 4.93 11.46
N CYS A 61 -7.15 4.48 11.54
CA CYS A 61 -6.37 4.01 10.41
C CYS A 61 -5.80 2.61 10.67
N GLU A 62 -6.07 1.67 9.77
CA GLU A 62 -5.53 0.31 9.87
C GLU A 62 -4.84 -0.12 8.57
N ILE A 63 -3.91 -1.07 8.68
CA ILE A 63 -3.29 -1.72 7.52
C ILE A 63 -4.16 -2.90 7.12
N VAL A 64 -4.74 -2.85 5.91
CA VAL A 64 -5.65 -3.88 5.37
C VAL A 64 -4.99 -4.80 4.35
N GLY A 65 -3.73 -4.54 4.00
CA GLY A 65 -2.98 -5.38 3.06
C GLY A 65 -1.69 -4.75 2.59
N THR A 66 -1.20 -5.29 1.48
CA THR A 66 0.09 -4.91 0.88
C THR A 66 -0.09 -4.70 -0.62
N SER A 67 0.60 -3.71 -1.15
CA SER A 67 0.68 -3.42 -2.58
C SER A 67 2.14 -3.40 -3.03
N ALA A 68 2.35 -3.57 -4.33
CA ALA A 68 3.65 -3.44 -4.95
C ALA A 68 3.58 -2.47 -6.12
N ARG A 69 4.66 -1.71 -6.35
CA ARG A 69 4.84 -0.88 -7.52
C ARG A 69 6.16 -1.19 -8.19
N CYS A 70 6.13 -1.45 -9.50
CA CYS A 70 7.37 -1.64 -10.25
C CYS A 70 8.12 -0.30 -10.40
N THR A 71 9.40 -0.27 -10.06
CA THR A 71 10.24 0.94 -10.20
C THR A 71 10.42 1.35 -11.65
N ARG A 72 10.41 0.37 -12.57
CA ARG A 72 10.65 0.58 -14.01
C ARG A 72 9.41 1.03 -14.78
N CYS A 73 8.32 0.28 -14.70
CA CYS A 73 7.11 0.56 -15.50
C CYS A 73 5.97 1.21 -14.71
N ARG A 74 6.17 1.42 -13.39
CA ARG A 74 5.21 2.07 -12.48
C ARG A 74 3.87 1.35 -12.34
N ARG A 75 3.73 0.14 -12.90
CA ARG A 75 2.53 -0.68 -12.72
C ARG A 75 2.36 -1.01 -11.24
N GLU A 76 1.13 -0.85 -10.76
CA GLU A 76 0.72 -1.19 -9.40
C GLU A 76 0.07 -2.57 -9.37
N MET A 77 0.33 -3.29 -8.27
CA MET A 77 -0.09 -4.67 -8.05
C MET A 77 -0.62 -4.80 -6.62
N VAL A 78 -1.68 -5.57 -6.45
CA VAL A 78 -2.13 -6.05 -5.14
C VAL A 78 -1.27 -7.26 -4.78
N VAL A 79 -0.74 -7.30 -3.57
CA VAL A 79 0.03 -8.43 -3.08
C VAL A 79 -0.88 -9.32 -2.25
N SER A 80 -1.07 -10.55 -2.71
CA SER A 80 -1.73 -11.58 -1.91
C SER A 80 -0.75 -12.09 -0.84
N PRO A 81 -1.21 -12.36 0.39
CA PRO A 81 -0.40 -13.07 1.36
C PRO A 81 0.04 -14.40 0.73
N SER A 82 1.34 -14.71 0.82
CA SER A 82 1.86 -16.00 0.33
C SER A 82 1.14 -17.13 1.06
N ALA A 83 0.76 -18.19 0.36
CA ALA A 83 -0.03 -19.30 0.90
C ALA A 83 0.70 -20.15 1.96
N SER A 84 1.82 -19.69 2.50
CA SER A 84 2.70 -20.45 3.38
C SER A 84 2.56 -20.02 4.85
N VAL A 85 1.46 -20.41 5.51
CA VAL A 85 1.47 -20.98 6.88
C VAL A 85 0.20 -21.85 7.04
N ALA A 86 0.36 -23.16 6.94
CA ALA A 86 -0.48 -24.17 7.58
C ALA A 86 0.43 -25.32 8.05
#